data_AF-A0A8J8CWZ0-F1
#
_entry.id   AF-A0A8J8CWZ0-F1
#
_cell.length_a   1.000
_cell.length_b   1.000
_cell.length_c   1.000
_cell.angle_alpha   90.00
_cell.angle_beta   90.00
_cell.angle_gamma   90.00
#
_symmetry.space_group_name_H-M   'P 1'
#
loop_
_entity.id
_entity.type
_entity.pdbx_description
1 polymer ?
#
loop_
_entity_poly.entity_id
_entity_poly.type
_entity_poly.pdbx_seq_one_letter_code
_entity_poly.pdbx_strand_id
1 'polypeptide(L)'
;MDEELDPGLRAAAVTHVLRAIHTDRQDAEVVDAAPVDEGYLVGVKAAPRGYISTAKYALVTLDDGGTVVDSESCTGQALRAAIAEESEEEP
;
A
#
# COMPACT_ATOMS: atom_id res chain seq x y z
N MET A 1 -16.37 -7.71 6.30
CA MET A 1 -16.80 -6.32 6.00
C MET A 1 -15.61 -5.70 5.32
N ASP A 2 -15.69 -5.35 4.04
CA ASP A 2 -14.64 -4.57 3.37
C ASP A 2 -14.67 -3.16 3.99
N GLU A 3 -13.93 -2.96 5.07
CA GLU A 3 -13.78 -1.65 5.68
C GLU A 3 -13.02 -0.78 4.69
N GLU A 4 -13.74 0.10 3.99
CA GLU A 4 -13.17 0.99 3.00
C GLU A 4 -12.17 1.92 3.71
N LEU A 5 -10.88 1.62 3.59
CA LEU A 5 -9.80 2.44 4.12
C LEU A 5 -10.06 3.92 3.81
N ASP A 6 -9.96 4.77 4.83
CA ASP A 6 -10.25 6.19 4.71
C ASP A 6 -9.58 6.83 3.48
N PRO A 7 -10.30 7.66 2.71
CA PRO A 7 -9.77 8.25 1.48
C PRO A 7 -8.54 9.13 1.75
N GLY A 8 -8.43 9.71 2.95
CA GLY A 8 -7.23 10.44 3.38
C GLY A 8 -6.00 9.54 3.54
N LEU A 9 -6.17 8.37 4.16
CA LEU A 9 -5.12 7.36 4.33
C LEU A 9 -4.66 6.81 2.98
N ARG A 10 -5.62 6.51 2.10
CA ARG A 10 -5.34 6.08 0.71
C ARG A 10 -4.49 7.12 -0.03
N ALA A 11 -4.87 8.39 0.04
CA ALA A 11 -4.13 9.47 -0.62
C ALA A 11 -2.72 9.65 -0.04
N ALA A 12 -2.55 9.52 1.28
CA ALA A 12 -1.25 9.60 1.94
C ALA A 12 -0.31 8.48 1.48
N ALA A 13 -0.78 7.23 1.48
CA ALA A 13 0.01 6.08 1.01
C ALA A 13 0.41 6.21 -0.46
N VAL A 14 -0.54 6.55 -1.34
CA VAL A 14 -0.27 6.75 -2.78
C VAL A 14 0.74 7.87 -3.01
N THR A 15 0.55 9.00 -2.33
CA THR A 15 1.45 10.16 -2.45
C THR A 15 2.86 9.81 -1.98
N HIS A 16 2.99 9.10 -0.87
CA HIS A 16 4.29 8.66 -0.35
C HIS A 16 4.98 7.70 -1.30
N VAL A 17 4.26 6.70 -1.81
CA VAL A 17 4.84 5.72 -2.75
C VAL A 17 5.33 6.40 -4.02
N LEU A 18 4.57 7.34 -4.59
CA LEU A 18 4.99 8.07 -5.79
C LEU A 18 6.14 9.05 -5.52
N ARG A 19 6.32 9.55 -4.29
CA ARG A 19 7.36 10.53 -3.96
C ARG A 19 8.63 9.94 -3.36
N ALA A 20 8.55 8.80 -2.69
CA ALA A 20 9.64 8.22 -1.91
C ALA A 20 10.14 6.87 -2.45
N ILE A 21 9.23 6.03 -2.99
CA ILE A 21 9.58 4.66 -3.41
C ILE A 21 9.70 4.53 -4.92
N HIS A 22 8.63 4.90 -5.64
CA HIS A 22 8.47 4.72 -7.07
C HIS A 22 8.38 6.07 -7.79
N THR A 23 9.40 6.91 -7.62
CA THR A 23 9.47 8.27 -8.17
C THR A 23 9.47 8.36 -9.69
N ASP A 24 9.70 7.23 -10.37
CA ASP A 24 9.65 7.12 -11.83
C ASP A 24 8.21 6.95 -12.38
N ARG A 25 7.26 6.65 -11.49
CA ARG A 25 5.86 6.35 -11.82
C ARG A 25 5.00 7.61 -11.80
N GLN A 26 3.93 7.59 -12.59
CA GLN A 26 3.00 8.71 -12.72
C GLN A 26 1.73 8.53 -11.89
N ASP A 27 1.36 7.28 -11.65
CA ASP A 27 0.08 6.93 -11.05
C ASP A 27 0.26 5.67 -10.18
N ALA A 28 -0.48 5.62 -9.08
CA ALA A 28 -0.53 4.48 -8.19
C ALA A 28 -1.90 4.39 -7.53
N GLU A 29 -2.34 3.17 -7.28
CA GLU A 29 -3.64 2.85 -6.67
C GLU A 29 -3.42 1.98 -5.44
N VAL A 30 -4.27 2.16 -4.41
CA VAL A 30 -4.35 1.21 -3.31
C VAL A 30 -5.07 -0.02 -3.82
N VAL A 31 -4.43 -1.18 -3.75
CA VAL A 31 -5.02 -2.46 -4.18
C VAL A 31 -5.72 -3.16 -3.03
N ASP A 32 -5.20 -3.02 -1.82
CA ASP A 32 -5.72 -3.69 -0.64
C ASP A 32 -5.17 -3.02 0.63
N ALA A 33 -5.82 -3.25 1.77
CA ALA A 33 -5.37 -2.76 3.06
C ALA A 33 -5.88 -3.66 4.19
N ALA A 34 -5.04 -3.87 5.20
CA ALA A 34 -5.39 -4.59 6.42
C ALA A 34 -5.17 -3.69 7.65
N PRO A 35 -6.07 -3.72 8.65
CA PRO A 35 -5.79 -3.13 9.96
C PRO A 35 -4.67 -3.93 10.64
N VAL A 36 -3.80 -3.24 11.37
CA VAL A 36 -2.72 -3.83 12.18
C VAL A 36 -2.74 -3.16 13.56
N ASP A 37 -2.06 -3.72 14.56
CA ASP A 37 -2.13 -3.26 15.97
C ASP A 37 -2.01 -1.74 16.17
N GLU A 38 -1.15 -1.07 15.39
CA GLU A 38 -0.89 0.38 15.48
C GLU A 38 -1.23 1.13 14.18
N GLY A 39 -2.25 0.67 13.43
CA GLY A 39 -2.81 1.41 12.30
C GLY A 39 -3.21 0.52 11.12
N TYR A 40 -2.63 0.79 9.94
CA TYR A 40 -3.01 0.11 8.70
C TYR A 40 -1.81 -0.26 7.84
N LEU A 41 -1.78 -1.51 7.39
CA LEU A 41 -0.89 -1.97 6.34
C LEU A 41 -1.58 -1.80 4.98
N VAL A 42 -1.05 -0.92 4.15
CA VAL A 42 -1.64 -0.54 2.87
C VAL A 42 -0.80 -1.03 1.70
N GLY A 43 -1.41 -1.83 0.83
CA GLY A 43 -0.83 -2.29 -0.41
C GLY A 43 -1.05 -1.29 -1.53
N VAL A 44 0.04 -0.76 -2.09
CA VAL A 44 -0.01 0.20 -3.20
C VAL A 44 0.60 -0.42 -4.46
N LYS A 45 -0.14 -0.32 -5.56
CA LYS A 45 0.30 -0.71 -6.91
C LYS A 45 0.57 0.54 -7.73
N ALA A 46 1.83 0.74 -8.08
CA ALA A 46 2.25 1.81 -8.97
C ALA A 46 2.19 1.36 -10.43
N ALA A 47 1.35 2.02 -11.21
CA ALA A 47 1.14 1.71 -12.61
C ALA A 47 2.41 1.99 -13.42
N PRO A 48 2.74 1.13 -14.40
CA PRO A 48 3.89 1.36 -15.25
C PRO A 48 3.72 2.58 -16.15
N ARG A 49 4.82 3.27 -16.43
CA ARG A 49 4.85 4.39 -17.35
C ARG A 49 5.14 3.88 -18.77
N GLY A 50 4.16 3.97 -19.68
CA GLY A 50 4.28 3.53 -21.08
C GLY A 50 4.09 2.02 -21.28
N TYR A 51 4.52 1.49 -22.43
CA TYR A 51 4.15 0.14 -22.91
C TYR A 51 5.04 -1.03 -22.44
N ILE A 52 6.17 -0.78 -21.74
CA ILE A 52 7.21 -1.80 -21.49
C ILE A 52 7.49 -2.03 -19.98
N SER A 53 6.97 -1.20 -19.09
CA SER A 53 7.19 -1.40 -17.64
C SER A 53 6.16 -2.36 -17.04
N THR A 54 6.59 -3.25 -16.16
CA THR A 54 5.69 -4.01 -15.27
C THR A 54 5.23 -3.12 -14.12
N ALA A 55 4.03 -3.38 -13.58
CA ALA A 55 3.56 -2.72 -12.37
C ALA A 55 4.53 -2.98 -11.21
N LYS A 56 4.77 -1.96 -10.40
CA LYS A 56 5.55 -2.09 -9.16
C LYS A 56 4.60 -2.05 -7.97
N TYR A 57 5.03 -2.66 -6.87
CA TYR A 57 4.24 -2.73 -5.66
C TYR A 57 5.04 -2.17 -4.48
N ALA A 58 4.32 -1.70 -3.48
CA ALA A 58 4.88 -1.25 -2.22
C ALA A 58 3.91 -1.56 -1.09
N LEU A 59 4.46 -1.87 0.07
CA LEU A 59 3.73 -1.92 1.33
C LEU A 59 4.00 -0.62 2.08
N VAL A 60 2.96 -0.05 2.65
CA VAL A 60 3.02 1.20 3.41
C VAL A 60 2.30 0.98 4.72
N THR A 61 3.01 1.15 5.83
CA THR A 61 2.40 1.12 7.16
C THR A 61 2.05 2.54 7.55
N LEU A 62 0.77 2.77 7.80
CA LEU A 62 0.22 4.02 8.31
C LEU A 62 -0.13 3.84 9.78
N ASP A 63 0.17 4.85 10.58
CA ASP A 63 -0.38 4.99 11.93
C ASP A 63 -1.87 5.38 11.89
N ASP A 64 -2.58 5.25 13.01
CA ASP A 64 -3.99 5.66 13.19
C ASP A 64 -4.23 7.14 12.80
N GLY A 65 -3.22 8.00 12.96
CA GLY A 65 -3.23 9.40 12.51
C GLY A 65 -3.00 9.61 11.00
N GLY A 66 -2.81 8.55 10.22
CA GLY A 66 -2.54 8.61 8.78
C GLY A 66 -1.15 9.05 8.38
N THR A 67 -0.20 8.95 9.31
CA THR A 67 1.21 9.22 9.04
C THR A 67 1.89 7.93 8.60
N VAL A 68 2.70 8.00 7.54
CA VAL A 68 3.52 6.86 7.11
C VAL A 68 4.63 6.62 8.12
N VAL A 69 4.57 5.49 8.80
CA VAL A 69 5.57 5.06 9.80
C VAL A 69 6.62 4.13 9.19
N ASP A 70 6.23 3.33 8.20
CA ASP A 70 7.14 2.47 7.45
C ASP A 70 6.68 2.29 6.00
N SER A 71 7.62 2.00 5.10
CA SER A 71 7.29 1.77 3.70
C SER A 71 8.40 1.04 2.95
N GLU A 72 8.04 -0.01 2.22
CA GLU A 72 9.00 -0.80 1.45
C GLU A 72 8.48 -1.20 0.06
N SER A 73 9.40 -1.37 -0.89
CA SER A 73 9.05 -1.90 -2.22
C SER A 73 9.01 -3.42 -2.20
N CYS A 74 7.95 -4.00 -2.73
CA CYS A 74 7.76 -5.45 -2.73
C CYS A 74 7.26 -5.96 -4.09
N THR A 75 7.13 -7.28 -4.21
CA THR A 75 6.44 -7.89 -5.35
C THR A 75 4.94 -7.97 -5.06
N GLY A 76 4.10 -8.04 -6.10
CA GLY A 76 2.66 -8.19 -5.90
C GLY A 76 2.26 -9.46 -5.15
N GLN A 77 3.08 -10.51 -5.21
CA GLN A 77 2.88 -11.72 -4.42
C GLN A 77 3.16 -11.47 -2.94
N ALA A 78 4.29 -10.83 -2.61
CA ALA A 78 4.65 -10.50 -1.23
C ALA A 78 3.64 -9.53 -0.59
N LEU A 79 3.16 -8.55 -1.36
CA LEU A 79 2.10 -7.63 -0.92
C LEU A 79 0.85 -8.38 -0.47
N ARG A 80 0.34 -9.28 -1.33
CA ARG A 80 -0.86 -10.06 -1.01
C ARG A 80 -0.65 -11.01 0.16
N ALA A 81 0.54 -11.60 0.26
CA ALA A 81 0.86 -12.48 1.38
C ALA A 81 0.86 -11.70 2.70
N ALA A 82 1.50 -10.54 2.75
CA ALA A 82 1.54 -9.71 3.95
C ALA A 82 0.14 -9.24 4.38
N ILE A 83 -0.67 -8.75 3.43
CA ILE A 83 -2.03 -8.28 3.74
C ILE A 83 -2.94 -9.44 4.15
N ALA A 84 -2.78 -10.63 3.54
CA ALA A 84 -3.54 -11.81 3.92
C ALA A 84 -3.14 -12.31 5.31
N GLU A 85 -1.85 -12.31 5.65
CA GLU A 85 -1.36 -12.71 6.98
C GLU A 85 -1.99 -11.85 8.08
N GLU A 86 -2.00 -10.52 7.93
CA GLU A 86 -2.63 -9.60 8.88
C GLU A 86 -4.17 -9.68 8.88
N SER A 87 -4.79 -10.09 7.76
CA SER A 87 -6.25 -10.27 7.68
C SER A 87 -6.75 -11.63 8.17
N GLU A 88 -5.86 -12.63 8.28
CA GLU A 88 -6.17 -13.98 8.74
C GLU A 88 -5.93 -14.17 10.26
N GLU A 89 -5.37 -13.17 10.97
CA GLU A 89 -5.32 -13.12 12.43
C GLU A 89 -6.69 -12.74 13.06
N GLU A 90 -7.72 -13.54 12.81
CA GLU A 90 -8.92 -13.64 13.66
C GLU A 90 -8.99 -15.04 14.32
N PRO A 91 -8.83 -15.18 15.65
CA PRO A 91 -9.37 -16.31 16.42
C PRO A 91 -10.79 -16.06 16.95
#